data_AF-A0AAD0SGU7-F1
#
_entry.id   AF-A0AAD0SGU7-F1
#
_cell.length_a   1.000
_cell.length_b   1.000
_cell.length_c   1.000
_cell.angle_alpha   90.00
_cell.angle_beta   90.00
_cell.angle_gamma   90.00
#
_symmetry.space_group_name_H-M   'P 1'
#
loop_
_entity.id
_entity.type
_entity.pdbx_description
1 polymer ?
#
loop_
_entity_poly.entity_id
_entity_poly.type
_entity_poly.pdbx_seq_one_letter_code
_entity_poly.pdbx_strand_id
1 'polypeptide(L)' 'MMSHTALTVSGMVCGGCVSKVTQALQSLEGVSQVNVTLESGLVDVAYAETDTANPDAFRNAIEEMGFDVAG' A
#
# COMPACT_ATOMS: atom_id res chain seq x y z
N MET A 1 -6.38 12.43 -13.27
CA MET A 1 -5.45 11.45 -13.89
C MET A 1 -5.19 10.38 -12.85
N MET A 2 -5.10 9.11 -13.23
CA MET A 2 -4.75 8.03 -12.30
C MET A 2 -3.24 7.86 -12.29
N SER A 3 -2.66 7.93 -11.10
CA SER A 3 -1.27 7.65 -10.80
C SER A 3 -1.13 6.21 -10.33
N HIS A 4 0.07 5.66 -10.49
CA HIS A 4 0.43 4.32 -10.04
C HIS A 4 1.75 4.42 -9.30
N THR A 5 1.83 3.79 -8.13
CA THR A 5 3.07 3.66 -7.37
C THR A 5 3.25 2.21 -6.95
N ALA A 6 4.50 1.74 -7.00
CA ALA A 6 4.89 0.45 -6.46
C ALA A 6 5.78 0.69 -5.23
N LEU A 7 5.43 0.06 -4.13
CA LEU A 7 6.11 0.12 -2.85
C LEU A 7 6.52 -1.30 -2.46
N THR A 8 7.71 -1.50 -1.90
CA THR A 8 8.11 -2.82 -1.38
C THR A 8 7.87 -2.83 0.11
N VAL A 9 7.11 -3.76 0.65
CA VAL A 9 6.85 -3.86 2.09
C VAL A 9 7.64 -5.03 2.67
N SER A 10 8.54 -4.70 3.59
CA SER A 10 9.30 -5.65 4.39
C SER A 10 8.55 -6.00 5.68
N GLY A 11 8.54 -7.29 6.05
CA GLY A 11 7.85 -7.78 7.24
C GLY A 11 6.45 -8.36 6.99
N MET A 12 5.98 -8.43 5.75
CA MET A 12 4.79 -9.23 5.40
C MET A 12 5.14 -10.72 5.45
N VAL A 13 4.98 -11.35 6.61
CA VAL A 13 5.34 -12.78 6.81
C VAL A 13 4.15 -13.72 6.55
N CYS A 14 2.93 -13.20 6.43
CA CYS A 14 1.72 -13.99 6.32
C CYS A 14 0.70 -13.34 5.36
N GLY A 15 -0.06 -14.16 4.63
CA GLY A 15 -1.14 -13.68 3.76
C GLY A 15 -2.21 -12.87 4.49
N GLY A 16 -2.36 -13.05 5.81
CA GLY A 16 -3.23 -12.19 6.63
C GLY A 16 -2.74 -10.74 6.77
N CYS A 17 -1.41 -10.52 6.77
CA CYS A 17 -0.82 -9.17 6.80
C CYS A 17 -1.08 -8.45 5.48
N VAL A 18 -0.97 -9.16 4.36
CA VAL A 18 -1.25 -8.65 3.02
C VAL A 18 -2.68 -8.13 2.92
N SER A 19 -3.67 -8.96 3.28
CA SER A 19 -5.09 -8.55 3.18
C SER A 19 -5.41 -7.33 4.02
N LYS A 20 -4.76 -7.18 5.19
CA LYS A 20 -4.91 -5.98 6.03
C LYS A 20 -4.36 -4.74 5.36
N VAL A 21 -3.13 -4.81 4.81
CA VAL A 21 -2.51 -3.68 4.12
C VAL A 21 -3.32 -3.28 2.88
N THR A 22 -3.76 -4.26 2.08
CA THR A 22 -4.62 -4.02 0.92
C THR A 22 -5.90 -3.28 1.31
N GLN A 23 -6.60 -3.74 2.36
CA GLN A 23 -7.82 -3.06 2.83
C GLN A 23 -7.54 -1.66 3.37
N ALA A 24 -6.47 -1.46 4.14
CA ALA A 24 -6.12 -0.15 4.67
C ALA A 24 -5.87 0.86 3.55
N LEU A 25 -5.12 0.45 2.52
CA LEU A 25 -4.86 1.29 1.34
C LEU A 25 -6.13 1.50 0.50
N GLN A 26 -6.94 0.46 0.29
CA GLN A 26 -8.21 0.59 -0.44
C GLN A 26 -9.24 1.46 0.28
N SER A 27 -9.15 1.59 1.60
CA SER A 27 -10.00 2.51 2.38
C SER A 27 -9.62 3.98 2.22
N LEU A 28 -8.46 4.30 1.66
CA LEU A 28 -8.05 5.69 1.43
C LEU A 28 -8.82 6.31 0.26
N GLU A 29 -9.34 7.50 0.49
CA GLU A 29 -10.08 8.25 -0.52
C GLU A 29 -9.15 8.63 -1.68
N GLY A 30 -9.47 8.14 -2.89
CA GLY A 30 -8.64 8.32 -4.08
C GLY A 30 -7.95 7.02 -4.56
N VAL A 31 -7.89 5.98 -3.73
CA VAL A 31 -7.36 4.68 -4.17
C VAL A 31 -8.40 3.95 -5.03
N SER A 32 -8.00 3.56 -6.24
CA SER A 32 -8.85 2.80 -7.16
C SER A 32 -8.55 1.31 -7.12
N GLN A 33 -7.29 0.93 -7.02
CA GLN A 33 -6.90 -0.48 -7.02
C GLN A 33 -5.62 -0.69 -6.23
N VAL A 34 -5.53 -1.81 -5.52
CA VAL A 34 -4.33 -2.23 -4.78
C VAL A 34 -4.05 -3.69 -5.14
N ASN A 35 -2.85 -3.97 -5.59
CA ASN A 35 -2.34 -5.32 -5.84
C ASN A 35 -1.15 -5.56 -4.93
N VAL A 36 -1.13 -6.70 -4.25
CA VAL A 36 -0.01 -7.06 -3.37
C VAL A 36 0.53 -8.42 -3.77
N THR A 37 1.83 -8.46 -3.97
CA THR A 37 2.60 -9.64 -4.36
C THR A 37 3.47 -10.07 -3.19
N LEU A 38 2.99 -11.01 -2.37
CA LEU A 38 3.70 -11.49 -1.19
C LEU A 38 5.06 -12.11 -1.55
N GLU A 39 5.15 -12.80 -2.69
CA GLU A 39 6.38 -13.45 -3.17
C GLU A 39 7.56 -12.49 -3.31
N SER A 40 7.28 -11.27 -3.77
CA SER A 40 8.27 -10.20 -3.97
C SER A 40 8.23 -9.14 -2.88
N GLY A 41 7.21 -9.15 -2.01
CA GLY A 41 6.89 -8.05 -1.10
C GLY A 41 6.39 -6.78 -1.81
N LEU A 42 6.02 -6.86 -3.09
CA LEU A 42 5.66 -5.68 -3.89
C LEU A 42 4.18 -5.31 -3.69
N VAL A 43 3.91 -4.04 -3.43
CA VAL A 43 2.58 -3.43 -3.25
C VAL A 43 2.39 -2.38 -4.32
N ASP A 44 1.49 -2.66 -5.25
CA ASP A 44 1.15 -1.86 -6.41
C ASP A 44 -0.17 -1.14 -6.14
N VAL A 45 -0.15 0.19 -6.13
CA VAL A 45 -1.33 1.01 -5.81
C VAL A 45 -1.64 1.92 -6.98
N ALA A 46 -2.85 1.78 -7.53
CA ALA A 46 -3.43 2.71 -8.48
C ALA A 46 -4.35 3.67 -7.75
N TYR A 47 -4.04 4.96 -7.82
CA TYR A 47 -4.72 6.01 -7.07
C TYR A 47 -4.84 7.30 -7.89
N ALA A 48 -5.84 8.11 -7.59
CA ALA A 48 -5.86 9.49 -8.01
C ALA A 48 -5.04 10.30 -7.00
N GLU A 49 -4.07 11.08 -7.48
CA GLU A 49 -3.22 11.90 -6.61
C GLU A 49 -4.07 12.92 -5.85
N THR A 50 -4.10 12.78 -4.52
CA THR A 50 -4.85 13.64 -3.59
C THR A 50 -4.06 13.81 -2.28
N ASP A 51 -4.57 14.66 -1.39
CA ASP A 51 -4.02 14.80 -0.02
C ASP A 51 -4.00 13.48 0.76
N THR A 52 -4.94 12.57 0.47
CA THR A 52 -5.11 11.28 1.18
C THR A 52 -4.53 10.08 0.44
N ALA A 53 -4.35 10.18 -0.88
CA ALA A 53 -3.82 9.12 -1.71
C ALA A 53 -2.51 9.59 -2.37
N ASN A 54 -1.41 9.30 -1.68
CA ASN A 54 -0.05 9.59 -2.10
C ASN A 54 0.94 8.58 -1.49
N PRO A 55 2.16 8.45 -2.03
CA PRO A 55 3.13 7.46 -1.58
C PRO A 55 3.49 7.59 -0.09
N ASP A 56 3.59 8.82 0.42
CA ASP A 56 3.85 9.11 1.83
C ASP A 56 2.71 8.65 2.74
N ALA A 57 1.45 8.88 2.35
CA ALA A 57 0.27 8.43 3.09
C ALA A 57 0.20 6.90 3.14
N PHE A 58 0.50 6.22 2.03
CA PHE A 58 0.54 4.76 1.97
C PHE A 58 1.64 4.21 2.88
N ARG A 59 2.84 4.78 2.80
CA ARG A 59 3.96 4.45 3.68
C ARG A 59 3.59 4.60 5.15
N ASN A 60 3.04 5.76 5.52
CA ASN A 60 2.67 6.05 6.91
C ASN A 60 1.58 5.10 7.42
N ALA A 61 0.54 4.82 6.61
CA ALA A 61 -0.51 3.86 6.97
C ALA A 61 0.05 2.44 7.21
N ILE A 62 1.05 2.03 6.42
CA ILE A 62 1.70 0.73 6.56
C ILE A 62 2.63 0.69 7.78
N GLU A 63 3.37 1.78 8.04
CA GLU A 63 4.24 1.93 9.21
C GLU A 63 3.46 2.00 10.53
N GLU A 64 2.29 2.65 10.55
CA GLU A 64 1.37 2.63 11.70
C GLU A 64 0.87 1.23 12.05
N MET A 65 0.80 0.34 11.05
CA MET A 65 0.48 -1.07 11.26
C MET A 65 1.67 -1.90 11.76
N GLY A 66 2.87 -1.32 11.81
CA GLY A 66 4.11 -1.94 12.25
C GLY A 66 4.88 -2.69 11.15
N PHE A 67 4.65 -2.37 9.88
CA PHE A 67 5.40 -2.92 8.75
C PHE A 67 6.35 -1.88 8.17
N ASP A 68 7.49 -2.32 7.65
CA ASP A 68 8.49 -1.44 7.06
C ASP A 68 8.28 -1.32 5.55
N VAL A 69 8.33 -0.11 5.01
CA VAL A 69 8.17 0.10 3.56
C VAL A 69 9.50 0.52 2.96
N ALA A 70 10.02 -0.26 2.03
CA ALA A 70 11.13 0.10 1.16
C ALA A 70 10.58 0.62 -0.18
N GLY A 71 10.83 1.89 -0.48
CA GLY A 71 10.29 2.57 -1.66
C GLY A 71 10.85 3.97 -1.77
#